data_AF-A0AAN5A1E1-F1
#
_entry.id   AF-A0AAN5A1E1-F1
#
_cell.length_a   1.000
_cell.length_b   1.000
_cell.length_c   1.000
_cell.angle_alpha   90.00
_cell.angle_beta   90.00
_cell.angle_gamma   90.00
#
_symmetry.space_group_name_H-M   'P 1'
#
loop_
_entity.id
_entity.type
_entity.pdbx_description
1 polymer ?
#
loop_
_entity_poly.entity_id
_entity_poly.type
_entity_poly.pdbx_seq_one_letter_code
_entity_poly.pdbx_strand_id
1 'polypeptide(L)'
;MQRIPFIEARFDLTDESWQEIERRLTRHLMSLRDRRDKGSTGSEAPNDFDLGDEPLEDDFPDPGFKDRKYPTEPELHRIRERSRKLVARREAASGLQHLGKREQERLSVLRDGVRLLPVETEHRADELAAALHEAMPWFGPATEEGWHALRRSAASVEPSPGLGDGAAAWCVALVTDGMAAAASRR
;
A
#
# COMPACT_ATOMS: atom_id res chain seq x y z
N MET A 1 -5.18 4.45 -20.06
CA MET A 1 -4.63 5.77 -19.66
C MET A 1 -3.66 5.56 -18.50
N GLN A 2 -2.48 6.18 -18.56
CA GLN A 2 -1.44 6.04 -17.52
C GLN A 2 -1.77 6.96 -16.34
N ARG A 3 -1.56 6.48 -15.11
CA ARG A 3 -1.62 7.31 -13.89
C ARG A 3 -0.20 7.64 -13.47
N ILE A 4 0.06 8.89 -13.12
CA ILE A 4 1.40 9.36 -12.80
C ILE A 4 1.51 9.54 -11.27
N PRO A 5 2.56 9.01 -10.63
CA PRO A 5 2.81 9.28 -9.22
C PRO A 5 3.08 10.78 -9.03
N PHE A 6 2.26 11.44 -8.21
CA PHE A 6 2.35 12.88 -7.98
C PHE A 6 3.24 13.23 -6.78
N ILE A 7 3.40 12.30 -5.83
CA ILE A 7 4.19 12.49 -4.61
C ILE A 7 5.12 11.31 -4.40
N GLU A 8 6.28 11.58 -3.79
CA GLU A 8 7.22 10.57 -3.31
C GLU A 8 6.71 9.98 -1.99
N ALA A 9 5.52 9.38 -2.03
CA ALA A 9 4.90 8.69 -0.89
C ALA A 9 4.51 7.27 -1.29
N ARG A 10 4.75 6.33 -0.37
CA ARG A 10 4.50 4.90 -0.59
C ARG A 10 3.37 4.40 0.30
N PHE A 11 2.16 4.54 -0.21
CA PHE A 11 0.93 4.10 0.48
C PHE A 11 0.81 2.57 0.57
N ASP A 12 1.45 1.83 -0.34
CA ASP A 12 1.48 0.36 -0.39
C ASP A 12 2.11 -0.26 0.87
N LEU A 13 2.97 0.48 1.56
CA LEU A 13 3.70 -0.03 2.71
C LEU A 13 2.90 0.05 4.02
N THR A 14 1.84 0.86 4.08
CA THR A 14 1.11 1.19 5.32
C THR A 14 -0.21 0.43 5.49
N ASP A 15 -0.58 -0.44 4.56
CA ASP A 15 -1.89 -1.11 4.60
C ASP A 15 -1.99 -2.23 5.63
N GLU A 16 -0.89 -2.94 5.89
CA GLU A 16 -0.89 -4.09 6.77
C GLU A 16 -0.65 -3.68 8.22
N SER A 17 -1.61 -4.01 9.10
CA SER A 17 -1.43 -3.86 10.53
C SER A 17 -0.39 -4.85 11.07
N TRP A 18 0.23 -4.52 12.21
CA TRP A 18 1.17 -5.45 12.87
C TRP A 18 0.51 -6.79 13.23
N GLN A 19 -0.80 -6.80 13.48
CA GLN A 19 -1.57 -8.01 13.80
C GLN A 19 -1.73 -8.92 12.57
N GLU A 20 -1.95 -8.36 11.38
CA GLU A 20 -2.00 -9.14 10.14
C GLU A 20 -0.64 -9.72 9.78
N ILE A 21 0.42 -8.94 10.00
CA ILE A 21 1.80 -9.42 9.85
C ILE A 21 2.07 -10.56 10.83
N GLU A 22 1.69 -10.40 12.11
CA GLU A 22 1.82 -11.45 13.12
C GLU A 22 1.07 -12.73 12.71
N ARG A 23 -0.21 -12.61 12.31
CA ARG A 23 -1.01 -13.75 11.82
C ARG A 23 -0.35 -14.43 10.61
N ARG A 24 0.17 -13.65 9.64
CA ARG A 24 0.85 -14.19 8.45
C ARG A 24 2.12 -14.93 8.84
N LEU A 25 2.95 -14.36 9.70
CA LEU A 25 4.20 -14.97 10.16
C LEU A 25 3.95 -16.25 10.97
N THR A 26 2.93 -16.24 11.84
CA THR A 26 2.50 -17.44 12.58
C THR A 26 2.04 -18.53 11.63
N ARG A 27 1.16 -18.21 10.67
CA ARG A 27 0.70 -19.18 9.66
C ARG A 27 1.84 -19.71 8.82
N HIS A 28 2.79 -18.85 8.45
CA HIS A 28 3.98 -19.25 7.70
C HIS A 28 4.88 -20.20 8.50
N LEU A 29 5.11 -19.93 9.79
CA LEU A 29 5.85 -20.81 10.68
C LEU A 29 5.19 -22.19 10.81
N MET A 30 3.88 -22.23 11.00
CA MET A 30 3.11 -23.48 11.04
C MET A 30 3.25 -24.26 9.72
N SER A 31 3.14 -23.58 8.58
CA SER A 31 3.33 -24.18 7.26
C SER A 31 4.73 -24.74 7.03
N LEU A 32 5.78 -24.09 7.57
CA LEU A 32 7.15 -24.60 7.50
C LEU A 32 7.31 -25.88 8.33
N ARG A 33 6.67 -25.95 9.49
CA ARG A 33 6.69 -27.13 10.37
C ARG A 33 5.90 -28.29 9.77
N ASP A 34 4.70 -28.03 9.26
CA ASP A 34 3.90 -29.03 8.54
C ASP A 34 4.67 -29.65 7.36
N ARG A 35 5.43 -28.84 6.61
CA ARG A 35 6.27 -29.31 5.51
C ARG A 35 7.45 -30.16 6.00
N ARG A 36 8.08 -29.77 7.11
CA ARG A 36 9.18 -30.54 7.70
C ARG A 36 8.69 -31.90 8.20
N ASP A 37 7.55 -31.92 8.88
CA ASP A 37 7.03 -33.14 9.49
C ASP A 37 6.55 -34.12 8.40
N LYS A 38 5.91 -33.63 7.33
CA LYS A 38 5.60 -34.43 6.11
C LYS A 38 6.83 -34.96 5.38
N GLY A 39 7.96 -34.23 5.44
CA GLY A 39 9.23 -34.67 4.87
C GLY A 39 9.97 -35.70 5.73
N SER A 40 9.57 -35.86 7.01
CA SER A 40 10.16 -36.81 7.96
C SER A 40 9.41 -38.14 8.05
N THR A 41 8.12 -38.20 7.65
CA THR A 41 7.32 -39.43 7.54
C THR A 41 7.60 -40.20 6.24
N GLY A 42 8.89 -40.43 5.96
CA GLY A 42 9.37 -41.28 4.87
C GLY A 42 10.00 -42.59 5.34
N SER A 43 9.97 -42.88 6.64
CA SER A 43 10.51 -44.13 7.20
C SER A 43 9.70 -44.56 8.41
N GLU A 44 8.74 -45.44 8.18
CA GLU A 44 8.42 -46.54 9.10
C GLU A 44 7.58 -47.55 8.33
N ALA A 45 8.23 -48.66 7.95
CA ALA A 45 7.54 -49.88 7.55
C ALA A 45 6.76 -50.42 8.77
N PRO A 46 5.64 -51.13 8.57
CA PRO A 46 4.92 -51.75 9.66
C PRO A 46 5.81 -52.84 10.28
N ASN A 47 6.26 -52.60 11.51
CA ASN A 47 6.86 -53.64 12.33
C ASN A 47 5.74 -54.59 12.76
N ASP A 48 5.70 -55.77 12.17
CA ASP A 48 5.10 -56.96 12.77
C ASP A 48 5.80 -57.21 14.11
N PHE A 49 5.14 -56.89 15.22
CA PHE A 49 5.48 -57.45 16.53
C PHE A 49 4.26 -58.15 17.09
N ASP A 50 4.39 -59.47 17.15
CA ASP A 50 3.47 -60.45 17.68
C ASP A 50 3.67 -60.63 19.20
N LEU A 51 2.55 -60.81 19.91
CA LEU A 51 2.33 -61.36 21.26
C LEU A 51 2.77 -60.59 22.53
N GLY A 52 1.75 -60.28 23.35
CA GLY A 52 1.87 -60.12 24.80
C GLY A 52 0.65 -59.43 25.42
N ASP A 53 -0.30 -60.23 25.92
CA ASP A 53 -1.47 -59.80 26.71
C ASP A 53 -1.01 -59.13 28.02
N GLU A 54 -1.14 -57.82 28.16
CA GLU A 54 -0.95 -57.08 29.43
C GLU A 54 -2.09 -56.04 29.59
N PRO A 55 -2.66 -55.86 30.80
CA PRO A 55 -3.84 -55.05 31.00
C PRO A 55 -3.53 -53.56 30.81
N LEU A 56 -4.41 -52.89 30.06
CA LEU A 56 -4.44 -51.45 29.79
C LEU A 56 -4.44 -50.63 31.10
N GLU A 57 -3.26 -50.20 31.55
CA GLU A 57 -3.12 -49.09 32.50
C GLU A 57 -3.14 -47.77 31.73
N ASP A 58 -4.28 -47.10 31.84
CA ASP A 58 -4.55 -45.68 31.57
C ASP A 58 -3.53 -44.94 30.67
N ASP A 59 -3.79 -44.94 29.36
CA ASP A 59 -3.32 -43.94 28.41
C ASP A 59 -3.88 -42.56 28.79
N PHE A 60 -3.36 -41.95 29.86
CA PHE A 60 -3.38 -40.51 30.00
C PHE A 60 -2.42 -39.97 28.93
N PRO A 61 -2.90 -39.29 27.87
CA PRO A 61 -2.00 -38.71 26.89
C PRO A 61 -1.04 -37.79 27.61
N ASP A 62 0.26 -38.10 27.49
CA ASP A 62 1.35 -37.35 28.11
C ASP A 62 1.10 -35.84 27.95
N PRO A 63 0.96 -35.07 29.05
CA PRO A 63 0.77 -33.61 28.99
C PRO A 63 1.97 -32.89 28.33
N GLY A 64 3.03 -33.64 28.01
CA GLY A 64 4.19 -33.23 27.23
C GLY A 64 4.03 -33.20 25.71
N PHE A 65 2.90 -33.64 25.12
CA PHE A 65 2.66 -33.55 23.66
C PHE A 65 2.37 -32.10 23.25
N LYS A 66 3.37 -31.22 23.40
CA LYS A 66 3.39 -29.91 22.77
C LYS A 66 3.36 -30.16 21.29
N ASP A 67 2.17 -30.04 20.71
CA ASP A 67 1.94 -30.11 19.29
C ASP A 67 2.93 -29.13 18.61
N ARG A 68 4.05 -29.69 18.12
CA ARG A 68 5.25 -28.96 17.67
C ARG A 68 4.93 -28.02 16.51
N LYS A 69 3.74 -28.19 15.95
CA LYS A 69 3.07 -27.35 14.98
C LYS A 69 2.83 -25.93 15.49
N TYR A 70 2.29 -25.74 16.69
CA TYR A 70 1.93 -24.41 17.19
C TYR A 70 3.14 -23.67 17.78
N PRO A 71 3.26 -22.33 17.59
CA PRO A 71 4.36 -21.59 18.16
C PRO A 71 4.29 -21.58 19.69
N THR A 72 5.44 -21.74 20.33
CA THR A 72 5.57 -21.56 21.78
C THR A 72 5.45 -20.08 22.15
N GLU A 73 5.12 -19.77 23.40
CA GLU A 73 5.08 -18.39 23.92
C GLU A 73 6.32 -17.53 23.57
N PRO A 74 7.57 -17.99 23.77
CA PRO A 74 8.74 -17.20 23.37
C PRO A 74 8.84 -16.98 21.86
N GLU A 75 8.31 -17.89 21.04
CA GLU A 75 8.25 -17.71 19.58
C GLU A 75 7.19 -16.70 19.18
N LEU A 76 6.00 -16.75 19.79
CA LEU A 76 4.95 -15.74 19.62
C LEU A 76 5.47 -14.35 19.98
N HIS A 77 6.17 -14.23 21.11
CA HIS A 77 6.80 -12.98 21.52
C HIS A 77 7.78 -12.45 20.46
N ARG A 78 8.65 -13.32 19.90
CA ARG A 78 9.58 -12.93 18.82
C ARG A 78 8.85 -12.53 17.54
N ILE A 79 7.77 -13.22 17.17
CA ILE A 79 6.96 -12.90 15.99
C ILE A 79 6.32 -11.52 16.16
N ARG A 80 5.73 -11.24 17.33
CA ARG A 80 5.11 -9.95 17.65
C ARG A 80 6.13 -8.81 17.56
N GLU A 81 7.29 -8.97 18.18
CA GLU A 81 8.38 -7.98 18.13
C GLU A 81 8.86 -7.71 16.71
N ARG A 82 9.01 -8.77 15.90
CA ARG A 82 9.38 -8.62 14.48
C ARG A 82 8.28 -7.92 13.67
N SER A 83 7.02 -8.22 13.95
CA SER A 83 5.87 -7.62 13.27
C SER A 83 5.82 -6.11 13.53
N ARG A 84 5.98 -5.69 14.79
CA ARG A 84 6.06 -4.27 15.18
C ARG A 84 7.23 -3.56 14.50
N LYS A 85 8.43 -4.16 14.52
CA LYS A 85 9.61 -3.60 13.86
C LYS A 85 9.43 -3.46 12.35
N LEU A 86 8.74 -4.40 11.72
CA LEU A 86 8.46 -4.34 10.28
C LEU A 86 7.51 -3.19 9.96
N VAL A 87 6.43 -3.01 10.72
CA VAL A 87 5.52 -1.86 10.56
C VAL A 87 6.27 -0.55 10.72
N ALA A 88 7.04 -0.39 11.81
CA ALA A 88 7.79 0.85 12.04
C ALA A 88 8.77 1.18 10.90
N ARG A 89 9.44 0.16 10.32
CA ARG A 89 10.32 0.35 9.16
C ARG A 89 9.56 0.70 7.89
N ARG A 90 8.37 0.11 7.69
CA ARG A 90 7.50 0.43 6.56
C ARG A 90 6.95 1.85 6.66
N GLU A 91 6.55 2.28 7.84
CA GLU A 91 6.12 3.65 8.13
C GLU A 91 7.27 4.66 7.89
N ALA A 92 8.48 4.35 8.35
CA ALA A 92 9.64 5.20 8.08
C ALA A 92 9.98 5.28 6.57
N ALA A 93 9.82 4.17 5.85
CA ALA A 93 10.05 4.10 4.41
C ALA A 93 8.90 4.68 3.56
N SER A 94 7.73 4.95 4.14
CA SER A 94 6.57 5.44 3.38
C SER A 94 6.65 6.92 3.04
N GLY A 95 7.48 7.68 3.76
CA GLY A 95 7.54 9.14 3.66
C GLY A 95 6.38 9.86 4.37
N LEU A 96 5.40 9.13 4.90
CA LEU A 96 4.17 9.67 5.49
C LEU A 96 4.22 9.83 7.02
N GLN A 97 5.35 9.48 7.66
CA GLN A 97 5.49 9.45 9.12
C GLN A 97 5.27 10.83 9.78
N HIS A 98 5.53 11.92 9.06
CA HIS A 98 5.34 13.28 9.56
C HIS A 98 3.88 13.74 9.52
N LEU A 99 3.00 13.01 8.82
CA LEU A 99 1.60 13.37 8.65
C LEU A 99 0.73 12.65 9.67
N GLY A 100 -0.26 13.36 10.20
CA GLY A 100 -1.29 12.76 11.05
C GLY A 100 -2.20 11.81 10.26
N LYS A 101 -2.88 10.89 10.95
CA LYS A 101 -3.77 9.89 10.31
C LYS A 101 -4.83 10.53 9.39
N ARG A 102 -5.44 11.63 9.81
CA ARG A 102 -6.43 12.37 9.01
C ARG A 102 -5.83 12.93 7.71
N GLU A 103 -4.57 13.36 7.75
CA GLU A 103 -3.87 13.89 6.57
C GLU A 103 -3.49 12.77 5.62
N GLN A 104 -3.01 11.64 6.16
CA GLN A 104 -2.77 10.43 5.39
C GLN A 104 -4.05 9.93 4.70
N GLU A 105 -5.20 9.94 5.38
CA GLU A 105 -6.50 9.60 4.79
C GLU A 105 -6.88 10.58 3.67
N ARG A 106 -6.65 11.89 3.83
CA ARG A 106 -6.89 12.87 2.75
C ARG A 106 -6.01 12.61 1.53
N LEU A 107 -4.75 12.21 1.74
CA LEU A 107 -3.82 11.91 0.66
C LEU A 107 -4.03 10.51 0.06
N SER A 108 -4.76 9.61 0.72
CA SER A 108 -5.02 8.25 0.23
C SER A 108 -5.69 8.21 -1.15
N VAL A 109 -6.43 9.27 -1.53
CA VAL A 109 -7.03 9.42 -2.87
C VAL A 109 -5.96 9.45 -3.97
N LEU A 110 -4.75 9.90 -3.65
CA LEU A 110 -3.61 10.00 -4.57
C LEU A 110 -2.79 8.71 -4.65
N ARG A 111 -3.19 7.64 -3.94
CA ARG A 111 -2.48 6.36 -3.88
C ARG A 111 -2.18 5.76 -5.25
N ASP A 112 -3.15 5.84 -6.15
CA ASP A 112 -3.01 5.29 -7.51
C ASP A 112 -2.34 6.27 -8.48
N GLY A 113 -1.90 7.44 -7.99
CA GLY A 113 -1.45 8.55 -8.81
C GLY A 113 -2.59 9.40 -9.35
N VAL A 114 -2.22 10.41 -10.12
CA VAL A 114 -3.15 11.38 -10.71
C VAL A 114 -3.31 11.11 -12.20
N ARG A 115 -4.53 11.34 -12.71
CA ARG A 115 -4.78 11.36 -14.14
C ARG A 115 -4.49 12.74 -14.68
N LEU A 116 -3.68 12.81 -15.72
CA LEU A 116 -3.51 14.05 -16.47
C LEU A 116 -4.68 14.23 -17.42
N LEU A 117 -5.21 15.45 -17.48
CA LEU A 117 -6.22 15.85 -18.44
C LEU A 117 -5.66 17.01 -19.27
N PRO A 118 -5.80 16.97 -20.60
CA PRO A 118 -5.39 18.09 -21.43
C PRO A 118 -6.25 19.32 -21.13
N VAL A 119 -5.64 20.49 -21.26
CA VAL A 119 -6.37 21.77 -21.27
C VAL A 119 -6.60 22.16 -22.71
N GLU A 120 -7.87 22.32 -23.08
CA GLU A 120 -8.30 22.50 -24.47
C GLU A 120 -8.08 23.92 -25.00
N THR A 121 -8.08 24.94 -24.14
CA THR A 121 -8.01 26.35 -24.55
C THR A 121 -7.09 27.16 -23.65
N GLU A 122 -6.45 28.20 -24.20
CA GLU A 122 -5.66 29.15 -23.40
C GLU A 122 -6.51 29.79 -22.30
N HIS A 123 -7.76 30.16 -22.62
CA HIS A 123 -8.68 30.75 -21.65
C HIS A 123 -8.90 29.84 -20.44
N ARG A 124 -9.02 28.53 -20.65
CA ARG A 124 -9.16 27.57 -19.55
C ARG A 124 -7.89 27.49 -18.70
N ALA A 125 -6.71 27.65 -19.30
CA ALA A 125 -5.46 27.75 -18.55
C ALA A 125 -5.42 29.01 -17.66
N ASP A 126 -5.88 30.15 -18.18
CA ASP A 126 -5.97 31.41 -17.44
C ASP A 126 -6.95 31.32 -16.26
N GLU A 127 -8.13 30.72 -16.47
CA GLU A 127 -9.11 30.47 -15.41
C GLU A 127 -8.53 29.61 -14.27
N LEU A 128 -7.79 28.55 -14.63
CA LEU A 128 -7.16 27.66 -13.65
C LEU A 128 -6.06 28.38 -12.86
N ALA A 129 -5.23 29.19 -13.53
CA ALA A 129 -4.19 29.97 -12.88
C ALA A 129 -4.79 30.99 -11.91
N ALA A 130 -5.81 31.74 -12.34
CA ALA A 130 -6.49 32.73 -11.51
C ALA A 130 -7.13 32.09 -10.27
N ALA A 131 -7.85 30.97 -10.43
CA ALA A 131 -8.45 30.25 -9.33
C ALA A 131 -7.39 29.72 -8.34
N LEU A 132 -6.23 29.28 -8.85
CA LEU A 132 -5.14 28.79 -8.01
C LEU A 132 -4.45 29.93 -7.25
N HIS A 133 -4.23 31.08 -7.89
CA HIS A 133 -3.69 32.27 -7.23
C HIS A 133 -4.63 32.85 -6.19
N GLU A 134 -5.96 32.82 -6.43
CA GLU A 134 -6.95 33.23 -5.45
C GLU A 134 -6.93 32.31 -4.22
N ALA A 135 -6.91 31.00 -4.44
CA ALA A 135 -6.89 30.01 -3.35
C ALA A 135 -5.54 29.98 -2.61
N MET A 136 -4.44 30.22 -3.31
CA MET A 136 -3.07 30.13 -2.79
C MET A 136 -2.19 31.28 -3.30
N PRO A 137 -2.39 32.52 -2.79
CA PRO A 137 -1.64 33.69 -3.28
C PRO A 137 -0.12 33.56 -3.08
N TRP A 138 0.30 32.84 -2.04
CA TRP A 138 1.70 32.57 -1.72
C TRP A 138 2.39 31.61 -2.71
N PHE A 139 1.62 30.91 -3.56
CA PHE A 139 2.14 29.97 -4.55
C PHE A 139 2.37 30.59 -5.93
N GLY A 140 2.20 31.92 -6.04
CA GLY A 140 2.32 32.70 -7.28
C GLY A 140 3.46 32.26 -8.19
N PRO A 141 4.73 32.37 -7.76
CA PRO A 141 5.88 32.05 -8.61
C PRO A 141 5.90 30.60 -9.14
N ALA A 142 5.37 29.64 -8.38
CA ALA A 142 5.32 28.25 -8.81
C ALA A 142 4.17 28.00 -9.81
N THR A 143 3.03 28.67 -9.60
CA THR A 143 1.88 28.59 -10.50
C THR A 143 2.15 29.23 -11.86
N GLU A 144 2.92 30.31 -11.94
CA GLU A 144 3.28 30.99 -13.19
C GLU A 144 3.95 30.05 -14.20
N GLU A 145 4.91 29.24 -13.74
CA GLU A 145 5.58 28.24 -14.59
C GLU A 145 4.61 27.19 -15.12
N GLY A 146 3.70 26.72 -14.25
CA GLY A 146 2.62 25.81 -14.63
C GLY A 146 1.67 26.43 -15.64
N TRP A 147 1.27 27.69 -15.42
CA TRP A 147 0.38 28.44 -16.29
C TRP A 147 0.99 28.64 -17.69
N HIS A 148 2.25 29.06 -17.78
CA HIS A 148 2.95 29.18 -19.06
C HIS A 148 3.07 27.84 -19.78
N ALA A 149 3.30 26.74 -19.06
CA ALA A 149 3.30 25.40 -19.65
C ALA A 149 1.91 24.99 -20.18
N LEU A 150 0.84 25.26 -19.41
CA LEU A 150 -0.53 25.00 -19.83
C LEU A 150 -0.91 25.80 -21.08
N ARG A 151 -0.52 27.08 -21.14
CA ARG A 151 -0.79 27.94 -22.30
C ARG A 151 -0.04 27.47 -23.55
N ARG A 152 1.25 27.12 -23.43
CA ARG A 152 2.01 26.51 -24.54
C ARG A 152 1.36 25.22 -25.01
N SER A 153 0.91 24.36 -24.08
CA SER A 153 0.23 23.10 -24.40
C SER A 153 -1.05 23.35 -25.19
N ALA A 154 -1.91 24.27 -24.73
CA ALA A 154 -3.15 24.62 -25.42
C ALA A 154 -2.90 25.25 -26.79
N ALA A 155 -1.87 26.09 -26.93
CA ALA A 155 -1.48 26.69 -28.21
C ALA A 155 -0.94 25.67 -29.22
N SER A 156 -0.27 24.61 -28.76
CA SER A 156 0.16 23.50 -29.61
C SER A 156 -0.96 22.56 -30.04
N VAL A 157 -2.14 22.63 -29.42
CA VAL A 157 -3.38 22.03 -29.94
C VAL A 157 -4.00 23.00 -30.94
N GLU A 158 -3.26 23.35 -32.00
CA GLU A 158 -3.91 24.00 -33.14
C GLU A 158 -4.90 23.01 -33.78
N PRO A 159 -6.13 23.44 -34.12
CA PRO A 159 -7.00 22.67 -35.00
C PRO A 159 -6.40 22.70 -36.41
N SER A 160 -5.41 21.84 -36.70
CA SER A 160 -5.04 21.57 -38.07
C SER A 160 -6.20 20.81 -38.73
N PRO A 161 -6.83 21.36 -39.79
CA PRO A 161 -7.87 20.63 -40.51
C PRO A 161 -7.17 19.55 -41.35
N GLY A 162 -6.91 18.37 -40.76
CA GLY A 162 -6.54 17.21 -41.56
C GLY A 162 -5.51 16.22 -41.04
N LEU A 163 -5.18 16.14 -39.75
CA LEU A 163 -4.37 15.03 -39.26
C LEU A 163 -4.87 14.50 -37.92
N GLY A 164 -5.29 13.24 -37.92
CA GLY A 164 -6.02 12.59 -36.84
C GLY A 164 -5.26 12.50 -35.52
N ASP A 165 -6.07 12.52 -34.45
CA ASP A 165 -5.86 11.97 -33.11
C ASP A 165 -4.46 11.43 -32.82
N GLY A 166 -3.54 12.27 -32.33
CA GLY A 166 -2.19 11.77 -32.07
C GLY A 166 -1.18 12.66 -31.38
N ALA A 167 -1.54 13.76 -30.73
CA ALA A 167 -0.56 14.54 -29.94
C ALA A 167 -1.21 15.40 -28.85
N ALA A 168 -1.86 14.78 -27.87
CA ALA A 168 -2.23 15.50 -26.65
C ALA A 168 -0.96 15.72 -25.82
N ALA A 169 -0.51 16.97 -25.71
CA ALA A 169 0.52 17.36 -24.74
C ALA A 169 -0.07 17.22 -23.32
N TRP A 170 0.66 16.48 -22.48
CA TRP A 170 0.19 16.00 -21.18
C TRP A 170 0.64 16.94 -20.06
N CYS A 171 -0.27 17.68 -19.41
CA CYS A 171 0.01 18.41 -18.17
C CYS A 171 -1.06 18.14 -17.09
N VAL A 172 -0.64 18.28 -15.83
CA VAL A 172 -1.38 17.88 -14.61
C VAL A 172 -2.54 18.84 -14.34
N ALA A 173 -3.77 18.41 -14.58
CA ALA A 173 -4.96 19.04 -14.02
C ALA A 173 -5.32 18.33 -12.70
N LEU A 174 -5.10 19.00 -11.58
CA LEU A 174 -5.67 18.60 -10.29
C LEU A 174 -7.18 18.79 -10.38
N VAL A 175 -7.94 17.69 -10.33
CA VAL A 175 -9.40 17.74 -10.17
C VAL A 175 -9.71 18.39 -8.82
N THR A 176 -10.14 19.64 -8.86
CA THR A 176 -10.38 20.54 -7.73
C THR A 176 -11.62 20.18 -6.89
N ASP A 177 -12.41 19.18 -7.29
CA ASP A 177 -13.65 18.81 -6.58
C ASP A 177 -13.43 18.21 -5.18
N GLY A 178 -12.23 17.70 -4.88
CA GLY A 178 -11.94 17.10 -3.56
C GLY A 178 -11.40 18.07 -2.50
N MET A 179 -10.76 19.19 -2.90
CA MET A 179 -10.10 20.10 -1.94
C MET A 179 -10.99 21.25 -1.47
N ALA A 180 -11.98 21.68 -2.28
CA ALA A 180 -12.94 22.72 -1.87
C ALA A 180 -13.79 22.30 -0.66
N ALA A 181 -14.12 21.01 -0.53
CA ALA A 181 -14.86 20.47 0.61
C ALA A 181 -14.09 20.49 1.95
N ALA A 182 -12.75 20.64 1.90
CA ALA A 182 -11.90 20.72 3.08
C ALA A 182 -11.64 22.17 3.54
N ALA A 183 -11.86 23.17 2.67
CA ALA A 183 -11.70 24.58 3.00
C ALA A 183 -12.97 25.22 3.60
N SER A 184 -14.15 24.64 3.37
CA SER A 184 -15.44 25.16 3.86
C SER A 184 -15.79 24.80 5.32
N ARG A 185 -14.84 24.23 6.08
CA ARG A 185 -14.98 23.97 7.52
C ARG A 185 -13.78 24.53 8.28
N ARG A 186 -13.68 25.85 8.30
CA ARG A 186 -13.01 26.60 9.36
C ARG A 186 -14.04 27.52 10.00
#